data_AF-A0A936SDM6-F1
#
_entry.id   AF-A0A936SDM6-F1
#
_cell.length_a   1.000
_cell.length_b   1.000
_cell.length_c   1.000
_cell.angle_alpha   90.00
_cell.angle_beta   90.00
_cell.angle_gamma   90.00
#
_symmetry.space_group_name_H-M   'P 1'
#
loop_
_entity.id
_entity.type
_entity.pdbx_description
1 polymer ?
#
loop_
_entity_poly.entity_id
_entity_poly.type
_entity_poly.pdbx_seq_one_letter_code
_entity_poly.pdbx_strand_id
1 'polypeptide(L)'
;MPLRSVHITNYYHKNSGGISTSYNNLLAAAERHKRYIRLIVPGEIDAVEDVNEYAKIYYVPAKYSPVFDKRYRIMMPWQYMLADSAIRKILLDEKPDLIEVTDKYTLSMIGVMVRGHHFQQIGQPVMVHFSCERMDDNIGSFLVGGKIGEWIARRVMGNYNLPSFDYHIANSAYTADEFYRSYRAEDNPKRSEWFFNKCWQFFGAPRVPVKDRILVCPRGVDIWQFSPDRGSDEIGIEMRRKTGISDDAVMMLYAGRISPEKNIGLLVEMMKLLAVDPDHDYRLLVAGAGPQSEWLQQQSDKYCPGRIIQLGHLDKSVLSGYYAKADILCIRIRVSLLALHRLRRWHPACRRSPQMPVEFYRMRPTTTPGWSNRRAKLLPERFAKSLPTRNFVPVRPSLLFAPHLLTLVKRPRTI
;
A
#
# COMPACT_ATOMS: atom_id res chain seq x y z
N MET A 1 -16.19 -31.19 4.69
CA MET A 1 -15.04 -31.05 3.74
C MET A 1 -14.21 -29.86 4.17
N PRO A 2 -12.88 -29.87 4.01
CA PRO A 2 -12.05 -28.70 4.26
C PRO A 2 -12.42 -27.57 3.29
N LEU A 3 -12.45 -26.34 3.81
CA LEU A 3 -12.81 -25.13 3.06
C LEU A 3 -11.88 -24.94 1.85
N ARG A 4 -12.46 -24.60 0.70
CA ARG A 4 -11.74 -24.25 -0.53
C ARG A 4 -11.97 -22.79 -0.91
N SER A 5 -10.89 -22.03 -1.03
CA SER A 5 -10.91 -20.66 -1.53
C SER A 5 -10.24 -20.53 -2.89
N VAL A 6 -10.86 -19.74 -3.76
CA VAL A 6 -10.26 -19.28 -5.03
C VAL A 6 -9.99 -17.78 -4.91
N HIS A 7 -8.76 -17.37 -5.16
CA HIS A 7 -8.33 -15.99 -5.17
C HIS A 7 -8.02 -15.57 -6.61
N ILE A 8 -8.57 -14.45 -7.07
CA ILE A 8 -8.42 -13.98 -8.45
C ILE A 8 -7.82 -12.57 -8.43
N THR A 9 -6.71 -12.35 -9.13
CA THR A 9 -6.05 -11.04 -9.16
C THR A 9 -5.28 -10.78 -10.45
N ASN A 10 -5.24 -9.52 -10.87
CA ASN A 10 -4.33 -9.03 -11.91
C ASN A 10 -2.97 -8.58 -11.36
N TYR A 11 -2.84 -8.42 -10.04
CA TYR A 11 -1.65 -7.81 -9.42
C TYR A 11 -0.64 -8.86 -8.95
N TYR A 12 -0.41 -9.87 -9.78
CA TYR A 12 0.56 -10.92 -9.51
C TYR A 12 1.73 -10.84 -10.48
N HIS A 13 2.93 -10.94 -9.93
CA HIS A 13 4.17 -11.05 -10.69
C HIS A 13 5.07 -12.01 -9.93
N LYS A 14 5.57 -13.05 -10.61
CA LYS A 14 6.29 -14.17 -9.99
C LYS A 14 7.47 -13.70 -9.14
N ASN A 15 8.16 -12.66 -9.59
CA ASN A 15 9.44 -12.25 -9.01
C ASN A 15 9.35 -11.00 -8.12
N SER A 16 8.22 -10.27 -8.05
CA SER A 16 8.20 -9.01 -7.31
C SER A 16 6.80 -8.49 -6.96
N GLY A 17 6.71 -7.69 -5.90
CA GLY A 17 5.48 -6.99 -5.48
C GLY A 17 4.97 -7.40 -4.10
N GLY A 18 4.28 -6.46 -3.43
CA GLY A 18 3.67 -6.71 -2.12
C GLY A 18 2.48 -7.67 -2.20
N ILE A 19 1.70 -7.61 -3.27
CA ILE A 19 0.53 -8.47 -3.48
C ILE A 19 0.96 -9.91 -3.78
N SER A 20 1.87 -10.14 -4.74
CA SER A 20 2.43 -11.47 -5.03
C SER A 20 3.11 -12.09 -3.82
N THR A 21 3.89 -11.31 -3.05
CA THR A 21 4.50 -11.81 -1.80
C THR A 21 3.44 -12.26 -0.79
N SER A 22 2.34 -11.51 -0.66
CA SER A 22 1.24 -11.90 0.24
C SER A 22 0.60 -13.21 -0.19
N TYR A 23 0.35 -13.37 -1.50
CA TYR A 23 -0.23 -14.59 -2.05
C TYR A 23 0.71 -15.79 -1.94
N ASN A 24 2.00 -15.63 -2.21
CA ASN A 24 2.97 -16.72 -2.05
C ASN A 24 3.04 -17.19 -0.60
N ASN A 25 3.00 -16.26 0.36
CA ASN A 25 2.94 -16.59 1.77
C ASN A 25 1.63 -17.28 2.17
N LEU A 26 0.50 -16.87 1.56
CA LEU A 26 -0.81 -17.51 1.75
C LEU A 26 -0.81 -18.95 1.21
N LEU A 27 -0.30 -19.17 0.01
CA LEU A 27 -0.17 -20.49 -0.62
C LEU A 27 0.76 -21.42 0.18
N ALA A 28 1.88 -20.89 0.69
CA ALA A 28 2.76 -21.63 1.59
C ALA A 28 2.12 -21.93 2.96
N ALA A 29 1.17 -21.09 3.41
CA ALA A 29 0.42 -21.33 4.64
C ALA A 29 -0.71 -22.36 4.47
N ALA A 30 -1.17 -22.60 3.23
CA ALA A 30 -2.27 -23.51 2.92
C ALA A 30 -2.05 -24.91 3.51
N GLU A 31 -0.84 -25.45 3.35
CA GLU A 31 -0.44 -26.76 3.86
C GLU A 31 -0.49 -26.80 5.40
N ARG A 32 0.07 -25.79 6.08
CA ARG A 32 0.07 -25.71 7.55
C ARG A 32 -1.34 -25.70 8.14
N HIS A 33 -2.30 -25.12 7.41
CA HIS A 33 -3.68 -25.01 7.85
C HIS A 33 -4.61 -26.05 7.22
N LYS A 34 -4.10 -26.93 6.35
CA LYS A 34 -4.87 -27.91 5.58
C LYS A 34 -6.11 -27.30 4.90
N ARG A 35 -5.93 -26.15 4.24
CA ARG A 35 -6.99 -25.43 3.53
C ARG A 35 -6.68 -25.36 2.05
N TYR A 36 -7.64 -25.71 1.21
CA TYR A 36 -7.42 -25.66 -0.24
C TYR A 36 -7.45 -24.20 -0.71
N ILE A 37 -6.34 -23.75 -1.29
CA ILE A 37 -6.18 -22.40 -1.84
C ILE A 37 -5.85 -22.51 -3.32
N ARG A 38 -6.58 -21.80 -4.16
CA ARG A 38 -6.32 -21.68 -5.59
C ARG A 38 -6.12 -20.22 -5.93
N LEU A 39 -5.07 -19.93 -6.68
CA LEU A 39 -4.77 -18.57 -7.13
C LEU A 39 -4.91 -18.51 -8.65
N ILE A 40 -5.77 -17.66 -9.17
CA ILE A 40 -5.93 -17.41 -10.61
C ILE A 40 -5.29 -16.05 -10.93
N VAL A 41 -4.30 -16.07 -11.81
CA VAL A 41 -3.45 -14.93 -12.15
C VAL A 41 -3.21 -14.84 -13.65
N PRO A 42 -2.89 -13.64 -14.18
CA PRO A 42 -2.54 -13.52 -15.58
C PRO A 42 -1.21 -14.22 -15.89
N GLY A 43 -1.19 -14.98 -16.98
CA GLY A 43 -0.03 -15.68 -17.51
C GLY A 43 0.27 -15.30 -18.96
N GLU A 44 1.46 -15.67 -19.42
CA GLU A 44 1.78 -15.63 -20.86
C GLU A 44 1.09 -16.77 -21.62
N ILE A 45 1.12 -17.95 -21.03
CA ILE A 45 0.50 -19.17 -21.52
C ILE A 45 -0.45 -19.71 -20.46
N ASP A 46 -1.30 -20.64 -20.87
CA ASP A 46 -2.15 -21.41 -19.98
C ASP A 46 -1.25 -22.43 -19.25
N ALA A 47 -1.24 -22.37 -17.92
CA ALA A 47 -0.42 -23.25 -17.11
C ALA A 47 -1.00 -23.43 -15.72
N VAL A 48 -0.67 -24.56 -15.10
CA VAL A 48 -0.98 -24.85 -13.69
C VAL A 48 0.32 -25.16 -12.97
N GLU A 49 0.50 -24.54 -11.81
CA GLU A 49 1.62 -24.78 -10.90
C GLU A 49 1.07 -25.34 -9.58
N ASP A 50 1.34 -26.61 -9.31
CA ASP A 50 1.08 -27.22 -8.01
C ASP A 50 2.15 -26.75 -7.02
N VAL A 51 1.76 -25.89 -6.07
CA VAL A 51 2.69 -25.33 -5.07
C VAL A 51 2.92 -26.31 -3.92
N ASN A 52 1.84 -26.97 -3.49
CA ASN A 52 1.83 -28.08 -2.52
C ASN A 52 0.48 -28.81 -2.62
N GLU A 53 0.25 -29.84 -1.80
CA GLU A 53 -1.00 -30.62 -1.78
C GLU A 53 -2.27 -29.75 -1.63
N TYR A 54 -2.15 -28.62 -0.93
CA TYR A 54 -3.26 -27.74 -0.60
C TYR A 54 -3.32 -26.48 -1.48
N ALA A 55 -2.31 -26.19 -2.30
CA ALA A 55 -2.19 -24.92 -3.01
C ALA A 55 -1.83 -25.09 -4.49
N LYS A 56 -2.57 -24.39 -5.37
CA LYS A 56 -2.28 -24.32 -6.81
C LYS A 56 -2.35 -22.90 -7.35
N ILE A 57 -1.59 -22.63 -8.39
CA ILE A 57 -1.67 -21.40 -9.19
C ILE A 57 -2.11 -21.75 -10.61
N TYR A 58 -3.16 -21.09 -11.08
CA TYR A 58 -3.61 -21.11 -12.47
C TYR A 58 -3.16 -19.83 -13.16
N TYR A 59 -2.40 -19.99 -14.24
CA TYR A 59 -1.98 -18.92 -15.12
C TYR A 59 -2.92 -18.88 -16.31
N VAL A 60 -3.69 -17.80 -16.43
CA VAL A 60 -4.64 -17.60 -17.53
C VAL A 60 -4.02 -16.67 -18.57
N PRO A 61 -3.93 -17.06 -19.86
CA PRO A 61 -3.33 -16.24 -20.91
C PRO A 61 -3.91 -14.83 -20.94
N ALA A 62 -3.07 -13.80 -20.77
CA ALA A 62 -3.50 -12.42 -20.70
C ALA A 62 -2.53 -11.48 -21.44
N LYS A 63 -3.08 -10.41 -22.04
CA LYS A 63 -2.28 -9.39 -22.73
C LYS A 63 -1.77 -8.34 -21.75
N TYR A 64 -0.68 -7.67 -22.11
CA TYR A 64 -0.15 -6.55 -21.34
C TYR A 64 -1.15 -5.38 -21.24
N SER A 65 -1.11 -4.68 -20.10
CA SER A 65 -1.98 -3.56 -19.77
C SER A 65 -1.74 -2.39 -20.75
N PRO A 66 -2.81 -1.81 -21.32
CA PRO A 66 -2.68 -0.63 -22.15
C PRO A 66 -2.59 0.69 -21.35
N VAL A 67 -2.94 0.71 -20.05
CA VAL A 67 -3.23 1.97 -19.32
C VAL A 67 -2.38 2.20 -18.07
N PHE A 68 -2.18 1.20 -17.21
CA PHE A 68 -1.59 1.43 -15.87
C PHE A 68 -0.08 1.22 -15.85
N ASP A 69 0.37 0.04 -16.28
CA ASP A 69 1.78 -0.28 -16.44
C ASP A 69 1.92 -1.41 -17.46
N LYS A 70 2.64 -1.13 -18.56
CA LYS A 70 2.80 -2.05 -19.69
C LYS A 70 3.49 -3.37 -19.30
N ARG A 71 4.05 -3.48 -18.09
CA ARG A 71 4.64 -4.72 -17.57
C ARG A 71 3.61 -5.68 -16.96
N TYR A 72 2.42 -5.21 -16.60
CA TYR A 72 1.38 -6.10 -16.09
C TYR A 72 0.57 -6.71 -17.21
N ARG A 73 0.30 -7.99 -17.12
CA ARG A 73 -0.76 -8.64 -17.89
C ARG A 73 -2.10 -8.46 -17.16
N ILE A 74 -3.18 -8.28 -17.91
CA ILE A 74 -4.51 -8.05 -17.34
C ILE A 74 -5.48 -9.08 -17.89
N MET A 75 -6.08 -9.85 -16.99
CA MET A 75 -7.24 -10.68 -17.29
C MET A 75 -8.48 -9.78 -17.44
N MET A 76 -9.20 -9.98 -18.53
CA MET A 76 -10.31 -9.14 -18.94
C MET A 76 -11.66 -9.86 -18.80
N PRO A 77 -12.80 -9.13 -18.76
CA PRO A 77 -14.11 -9.71 -18.53
C PRO A 77 -14.49 -10.92 -19.36
N TRP A 78 -14.20 -10.93 -20.66
CA TRP A 78 -14.51 -12.05 -21.56
C TRP A 78 -13.87 -13.38 -21.13
N GLN A 79 -12.82 -13.34 -20.29
CA GLN A 79 -12.12 -14.52 -19.78
C GLN A 79 -12.81 -15.20 -18.59
N TYR A 80 -13.90 -14.62 -18.08
CA TYR A 80 -14.83 -15.28 -17.14
C TYR A 80 -16.30 -15.13 -17.54
N MET A 81 -16.66 -14.19 -18.43
CA MET A 81 -18.04 -13.98 -18.87
C MET A 81 -18.54 -15.06 -19.84
N LEU A 82 -17.68 -15.51 -20.76
CA LEU A 82 -18.06 -16.50 -21.76
C LEU A 82 -18.19 -17.88 -21.13
N ALA A 83 -19.12 -18.70 -21.62
CA ALA A 83 -19.40 -20.03 -21.07
C ALA A 83 -18.16 -20.93 -21.02
N ASP A 84 -17.36 -20.93 -22.09
CA ASP A 84 -16.17 -21.77 -22.22
C ASP A 84 -14.86 -21.09 -21.80
N SER A 85 -14.97 -19.98 -21.07
CA SER A 85 -13.80 -19.20 -20.67
C SER A 85 -12.95 -19.92 -19.61
N ALA A 86 -11.64 -19.66 -19.62
CA ALA A 86 -10.67 -20.35 -18.78
C ALA A 86 -10.99 -20.23 -17.28
N ILE A 87 -11.31 -19.01 -16.81
CA ILE A 87 -11.63 -18.78 -15.39
C ILE A 87 -12.91 -19.52 -15.00
N ARG A 88 -13.91 -19.57 -15.88
CA ARG A 88 -15.16 -20.28 -15.62
C ARG A 88 -14.93 -21.79 -15.49
N LYS A 89 -14.11 -22.38 -16.37
CA LYS A 89 -13.73 -23.80 -16.28
C LYS A 89 -13.03 -24.10 -14.96
N ILE A 90 -12.04 -23.29 -14.58
CA ILE A 90 -11.33 -23.44 -13.30
C ILE A 90 -12.31 -23.39 -12.11
N LEU A 91 -13.24 -22.43 -12.10
CA LEU A 91 -14.23 -22.32 -11.02
C LEU A 91 -15.19 -23.53 -10.97
N LEU A 92 -15.57 -24.09 -12.11
CA LEU A 92 -16.43 -25.27 -12.20
C LEU A 92 -15.73 -26.54 -11.71
N ASP A 93 -14.44 -26.67 -11.99
CA ASP A 93 -13.62 -27.80 -11.55
C ASP A 93 -13.32 -27.71 -10.05
N GLU A 94 -12.96 -26.52 -9.58
CA GLU A 94 -12.59 -26.30 -8.18
C GLU A 94 -13.79 -26.21 -7.25
N LYS A 95 -14.96 -25.72 -7.68
CA LYS A 95 -16.16 -25.55 -6.84
C LYS A 95 -15.83 -24.91 -5.47
N PRO A 96 -15.36 -23.65 -5.45
CA PRO A 96 -14.94 -23.00 -4.21
C PRO A 96 -16.11 -22.72 -3.27
N ASP A 97 -15.84 -22.72 -1.97
CA ASP A 97 -16.75 -22.21 -0.94
C ASP A 97 -16.64 -20.67 -0.81
N LEU A 98 -15.49 -20.11 -1.20
CA LEU A 98 -15.19 -18.68 -1.13
C LEU A 98 -14.41 -18.24 -2.37
N ILE A 99 -14.82 -17.11 -2.95
CA ILE A 99 -14.07 -16.44 -4.02
C ILE A 99 -13.63 -15.07 -3.54
N GLU A 100 -12.32 -14.87 -3.47
CA GLU A 100 -11.72 -13.57 -3.18
C GLU A 100 -11.24 -12.91 -4.49
N VAL A 101 -11.66 -11.66 -4.72
CA VAL A 101 -11.23 -10.88 -5.88
C VAL A 101 -10.37 -9.71 -5.40
N THR A 102 -9.15 -9.62 -5.93
CA THR A 102 -8.23 -8.49 -5.70
C THR A 102 -8.02 -7.72 -6.99
N ASP A 103 -9.03 -6.97 -7.39
CA ASP A 103 -9.06 -6.02 -8.51
C ASP A 103 -10.42 -5.30 -8.52
N LYS A 104 -10.41 -3.98 -8.63
CA LYS A 104 -11.62 -3.13 -8.60
C LYS A 104 -12.17 -2.82 -9.99
N TYR A 105 -11.49 -3.28 -11.02
CA TYR A 105 -11.69 -2.84 -12.38
C TYR A 105 -12.26 -4.00 -13.18
N THR A 106 -11.39 -4.77 -13.82
CA THR A 106 -11.72 -5.78 -14.83
C THR A 106 -12.22 -7.09 -14.24
N LEU A 107 -11.84 -7.48 -13.02
CA LEU A 107 -12.26 -8.76 -12.43
C LEU A 107 -13.45 -8.61 -11.49
N SER A 108 -13.70 -7.40 -10.99
CA SER A 108 -14.77 -7.14 -10.01
C SER A 108 -16.17 -7.58 -10.47
N MET A 109 -16.41 -7.66 -11.79
CA MET A 109 -17.72 -8.03 -12.34
C MET A 109 -18.03 -9.51 -12.15
N ILE A 110 -17.04 -10.36 -11.83
CA ILE A 110 -17.30 -11.74 -11.45
C ILE A 110 -18.22 -11.82 -10.22
N GLY A 111 -18.14 -10.85 -9.29
CA GLY A 111 -19.06 -10.75 -8.15
C GLY A 111 -20.50 -10.56 -8.60
N VAL A 112 -20.74 -9.66 -9.57
CA VAL A 112 -22.07 -9.45 -10.16
C VAL A 112 -22.59 -10.73 -10.81
N MET A 113 -21.75 -11.41 -11.59
CA MET A 113 -22.16 -12.60 -12.33
C MET A 113 -22.51 -13.78 -11.42
N VAL A 114 -21.67 -14.05 -10.42
CA VAL A 114 -21.92 -15.12 -9.43
C VAL A 114 -23.22 -14.85 -8.68
N ARG A 115 -23.45 -13.61 -8.25
CA ARG A 115 -24.70 -13.20 -7.58
C ARG A 115 -25.92 -13.24 -8.49
N GLY A 116 -25.76 -12.86 -9.75
CA GLY A 116 -26.80 -12.94 -10.77
C GLY A 116 -27.06 -14.36 -11.29
N HIS A 117 -26.59 -15.40 -10.58
CA HIS A 117 -26.78 -16.81 -10.93
C HIS A 117 -26.23 -17.22 -12.30
N HIS A 118 -25.21 -16.53 -12.82
CA HIS A 118 -24.53 -16.95 -14.06
C HIS A 118 -23.60 -18.16 -13.83
N PHE A 119 -23.34 -18.49 -12.56
CA PHE A 119 -22.48 -19.59 -12.10
C PHE A 119 -23.25 -20.60 -11.21
N GLN A 120 -24.52 -20.91 -11.50
CA GLN A 120 -25.32 -21.84 -10.66
C GLN A 120 -24.64 -23.18 -10.36
N GLN A 121 -23.82 -23.67 -11.28
CA GLN A 121 -23.11 -24.95 -11.19
C GLN A 121 -22.03 -25.00 -10.10
N ILE A 122 -21.50 -23.86 -9.64
CA ILE A 122 -20.50 -23.80 -8.55
C ILE A 122 -21.15 -23.57 -7.18
N GLY A 123 -22.49 -23.49 -7.10
CA GLY A 123 -23.23 -23.18 -5.89
C GLY A 123 -23.25 -21.68 -5.56
N GLN A 124 -23.29 -21.35 -4.28
CA GLN A 124 -23.31 -19.97 -3.78
C GLN A 124 -22.06 -19.70 -2.92
N PRO A 125 -20.88 -19.54 -3.53
CA PRO A 125 -19.68 -19.21 -2.78
C PRO A 125 -19.81 -17.84 -2.11
N VAL A 126 -19.15 -17.67 -0.97
CA VAL A 126 -19.00 -16.36 -0.34
C VAL A 126 -18.10 -15.48 -1.22
N MET A 127 -18.60 -14.31 -1.63
CA MET A 127 -17.83 -13.36 -2.42
C MET A 127 -17.11 -12.36 -1.52
N VAL A 128 -15.79 -12.32 -1.60
CA VAL A 128 -14.94 -11.38 -0.87
C VAL A 128 -14.21 -10.47 -1.85
N HIS A 129 -14.22 -9.17 -1.60
CA HIS A 129 -13.37 -8.23 -2.33
C HIS A 129 -12.23 -7.75 -1.44
N PHE A 130 -10.99 -7.94 -1.90
CA PHE A 130 -9.80 -7.45 -1.20
C PHE A 130 -9.27 -6.18 -1.85
N SER A 131 -9.38 -5.07 -1.11
CA SER A 131 -9.03 -3.72 -1.50
C SER A 131 -7.65 -3.33 -0.95
N CYS A 132 -6.69 -3.15 -1.86
CA CYS A 132 -5.28 -2.89 -1.52
C CYS A 132 -4.89 -1.40 -1.58
N GLU A 133 -5.70 -0.59 -2.25
CA GLU A 133 -5.46 0.81 -2.57
C GLU A 133 -6.80 1.47 -2.84
N ARG A 134 -6.90 2.80 -2.74
CA ARG A 134 -8.14 3.50 -3.04
C ARG A 134 -8.26 3.78 -4.54
N MET A 135 -9.48 3.69 -5.04
CA MET A 135 -9.80 4.03 -6.42
C MET A 135 -9.67 5.52 -6.68
N ASP A 136 -10.01 6.40 -5.72
CA ASP A 136 -9.83 7.85 -5.88
C ASP A 136 -8.36 8.25 -6.06
N ASP A 137 -7.44 7.67 -5.28
CA ASP A 137 -5.99 7.87 -5.45
C ASP A 137 -5.51 7.41 -6.85
N ASN A 138 -5.96 6.25 -7.31
CA ASN A 138 -5.59 5.72 -8.62
C ASN A 138 -6.18 6.55 -9.77
N ILE A 139 -7.47 6.90 -9.72
CA ILE A 139 -8.11 7.75 -10.72
C ILE A 139 -7.44 9.12 -10.77
N GLY A 140 -7.12 9.69 -9.60
CA GLY A 140 -6.44 10.97 -9.52
C GLY A 140 -5.01 10.94 -10.08
N SER A 141 -4.32 9.80 -9.98
CA SER A 141 -2.95 9.64 -10.45
C SER A 141 -2.84 9.26 -11.93
N PHE A 142 -3.83 8.55 -12.49
CA PHE A 142 -3.75 7.94 -13.82
C PHE A 142 -4.80 8.41 -14.83
N LEU A 143 -5.91 9.01 -14.39
CA LEU A 143 -7.04 9.36 -15.27
C LEU A 143 -7.43 10.82 -15.14
N VAL A 144 -8.20 11.17 -14.11
CA VAL A 144 -8.76 12.50 -13.92
C VAL A 144 -8.62 12.89 -12.45
N GLY A 145 -7.84 13.93 -12.20
CA GLY A 145 -7.59 14.47 -10.86
C GLY A 145 -8.78 15.21 -10.24
N GLY A 146 -8.64 15.50 -8.94
CA GLY A 146 -9.51 16.42 -8.20
C GLY A 146 -10.93 15.91 -7.95
N LYS A 147 -11.86 16.86 -7.79
CA LYS A 147 -13.24 16.57 -7.32
C LYS A 147 -14.03 15.67 -8.27
N ILE A 148 -13.71 15.69 -9.57
CA ILE A 148 -14.39 14.85 -10.57
C ILE A 148 -13.95 13.39 -10.41
N GLY A 149 -12.64 13.12 -10.31
CA GLY A 149 -12.12 11.78 -10.08
C GLY A 149 -12.64 11.16 -8.78
N GLU A 150 -12.64 11.94 -7.69
CA GLU A 150 -13.23 11.52 -6.42
C GLU A 150 -14.73 11.23 -6.54
N TRP A 151 -15.46 12.05 -7.29
CA TRP A 151 -16.89 11.86 -7.51
C TRP A 151 -17.13 10.54 -8.24
N ILE A 152 -16.40 10.26 -9.33
CA ILE A 152 -16.49 9.01 -10.12
C ILE A 152 -16.18 7.81 -9.23
N ALA A 153 -15.04 7.85 -8.51
CA ALA A 153 -14.62 6.78 -7.62
C ALA A 153 -15.71 6.41 -6.60
N ARG A 154 -16.33 7.42 -5.97
CA ARG A 154 -17.42 7.18 -5.00
C ARG A 154 -18.65 6.52 -5.62
N ARG A 155 -19.00 6.82 -6.88
CA ARG A 155 -20.15 6.18 -7.57
C ARG A 155 -19.83 4.74 -7.91
N VAL A 156 -18.65 4.48 -8.46
CA VAL A 156 -18.23 3.11 -8.81
C VAL A 156 -18.13 2.25 -7.55
N MET A 157 -17.52 2.77 -6.49
CA MET A 157 -17.38 2.03 -5.24
C MET A 157 -18.74 1.80 -4.56
N GLY A 158 -19.59 2.82 -4.46
CA GLY A 158 -20.85 2.72 -3.70
C GLY A 158 -21.99 2.04 -4.46
N ASN A 159 -22.12 2.29 -5.77
CA ASN A 159 -23.23 1.78 -6.57
C ASN A 159 -22.94 0.41 -7.16
N TYR A 160 -21.67 0.05 -7.36
CA TYR A 160 -21.28 -1.17 -8.07
C TYR A 160 -20.43 -2.09 -7.19
N ASN A 161 -19.26 -1.65 -6.74
CA ASN A 161 -18.32 -2.56 -6.08
C ASN A 161 -18.87 -3.04 -4.72
N LEU A 162 -19.32 -2.13 -3.86
CA LEU A 162 -19.83 -2.45 -2.54
C LEU A 162 -21.03 -3.42 -2.58
N PRO A 163 -22.08 -3.25 -3.41
CA PRO A 163 -23.18 -4.21 -3.43
C PRO A 163 -22.85 -5.56 -4.09
N SER A 164 -21.74 -5.68 -4.83
CA SER A 164 -21.40 -6.88 -5.61
C SER A 164 -20.70 -8.00 -4.83
N PHE A 165 -20.32 -7.78 -3.57
CA PHE A 165 -19.59 -8.75 -2.74
C PHE A 165 -20.24 -8.91 -1.37
N ASP A 166 -20.10 -10.06 -0.73
CA ASP A 166 -20.60 -10.28 0.63
C ASP A 166 -19.78 -9.50 1.65
N TYR A 167 -18.45 -9.61 1.55
CA TYR A 167 -17.50 -8.96 2.44
C TYR A 167 -16.41 -8.20 1.68
N HIS A 168 -15.87 -7.19 2.33
CA HIS A 168 -14.78 -6.36 1.84
C HIS A 168 -13.64 -6.38 2.85
N ILE A 169 -12.47 -6.85 2.42
CA ILE A 169 -11.25 -6.77 3.21
C ILE A 169 -10.45 -5.57 2.71
N ALA A 170 -10.03 -4.70 3.60
CA ALA A 170 -9.17 -3.57 3.31
C ALA A 170 -7.83 -3.73 4.03
N ASN A 171 -6.73 -3.45 3.34
CA ASN A 171 -5.39 -3.55 3.93
C ASN A 171 -5.07 -2.48 5.00
N SER A 172 -5.92 -1.46 5.15
CA SER A 172 -5.74 -0.39 6.12
C SER A 172 -7.07 0.31 6.39
N ALA A 173 -7.15 1.04 7.52
CA ALA A 173 -8.29 1.91 7.82
C ALA A 173 -8.48 2.99 6.75
N TYR A 174 -7.40 3.49 6.15
CA TYR A 174 -7.45 4.47 5.05
C TYR A 174 -8.12 3.92 3.80
N THR A 175 -7.84 2.67 3.45
CA THR A 175 -8.49 1.99 2.32
C THR A 175 -9.93 1.62 2.66
N ALA A 176 -10.21 1.21 3.90
CA ALA A 176 -11.57 0.89 4.35
C ALA A 176 -12.50 2.10 4.30
N ASP A 177 -11.98 3.28 4.65
CA ASP A 177 -12.70 4.56 4.62
C ASP A 177 -13.34 4.87 3.25
N GLU A 178 -12.77 4.39 2.14
CA GLU A 178 -13.38 4.55 0.81
C GLU A 178 -14.78 3.94 0.71
N PHE A 179 -14.99 2.75 1.30
CA PHE A 179 -16.29 2.10 1.30
C PHE A 179 -17.30 2.90 2.12
N TYR A 180 -16.90 3.40 3.29
CA TYR A 180 -17.77 4.24 4.12
C TYR A 180 -18.13 5.55 3.42
N ARG A 181 -17.15 6.24 2.81
CA ARG A 181 -17.38 7.50 2.09
C ARG A 181 -18.20 7.33 0.81
N SER A 182 -18.22 6.14 0.22
CA SER A 182 -19.08 5.85 -0.94
C SER A 182 -20.51 5.47 -0.53
N TYR A 183 -20.68 4.84 0.63
CA TYR A 183 -21.97 4.41 1.17
C TYR A 183 -22.75 5.53 1.88
N ARG A 184 -22.10 6.27 2.78
CA ARG A 184 -22.74 7.27 3.64
C ARG A 184 -23.13 8.50 2.82
N ALA A 185 -24.40 8.89 2.91
CA ALA A 185 -24.92 10.03 2.14
C ALA A 185 -24.22 11.35 2.52
N GLU A 186 -23.91 11.54 3.81
CA GLU A 186 -23.18 12.68 4.37
C GLU A 186 -21.79 12.87 3.73
N ASP A 187 -21.11 11.78 3.40
CA ASP A 187 -19.76 11.79 2.82
C ASP A 187 -19.77 11.76 1.28
N ASN A 188 -20.94 11.56 0.66
CA ASN A 188 -21.11 11.39 -0.77
C ASN A 188 -22.08 12.44 -1.36
N PRO A 189 -21.65 13.72 -1.47
CA PRO A 189 -22.52 14.78 -1.96
C PRO A 189 -22.97 14.50 -3.39
N LYS A 190 -24.21 14.88 -3.72
CA LYS A 190 -24.85 14.63 -5.03
C LYS A 190 -25.02 13.14 -5.36
N ARG A 191 -25.09 12.25 -4.36
CA ARG A 191 -25.47 10.84 -4.57
C ARG A 191 -26.99 10.76 -4.70
N SER A 192 -27.49 10.23 -5.82
CA SER A 192 -28.91 9.93 -5.99
C SER A 192 -29.28 8.72 -5.14
N GLU A 193 -30.18 8.92 -4.18
CA GLU A 193 -30.66 7.84 -3.31
C GLU A 193 -31.46 6.79 -4.11
N TRP A 194 -32.33 7.25 -5.00
CA TRP A 194 -33.09 6.36 -5.89
C TRP A 194 -32.17 5.47 -6.73
N PHE A 195 -31.16 6.06 -7.39
CA PHE A 195 -30.25 5.31 -8.24
C PHE A 195 -29.39 4.34 -7.43
N PHE A 196 -28.87 4.80 -6.28
CA PHE A 196 -28.10 3.96 -5.38
C PHE A 196 -28.91 2.74 -4.92
N ASN A 197 -30.15 2.94 -4.45
CA ASN A 197 -31.02 1.87 -3.99
C ASN A 197 -31.38 0.91 -5.13
N LYS A 198 -31.62 1.42 -6.34
CA LYS A 198 -31.83 0.60 -7.54
C LYS A 198 -30.62 -0.26 -7.87
N CYS A 199 -29.41 0.29 -7.82
CA CYS A 199 -28.20 -0.50 -8.03
C CYS A 199 -28.05 -1.59 -6.96
N TRP A 200 -28.30 -1.28 -5.69
CA TRP A 200 -28.21 -2.25 -4.60
C TRP A 200 -29.23 -3.38 -4.74
N GLN A 201 -30.45 -3.05 -5.19
CA GLN A 201 -31.47 -4.06 -5.51
C GLN A 201 -31.03 -4.91 -6.71
N PHE A 202 -30.56 -4.27 -7.79
CA PHE A 202 -30.15 -4.94 -9.02
C PHE A 202 -29.00 -5.93 -8.81
N PHE A 203 -27.97 -5.52 -8.06
CA PHE A 203 -26.84 -6.40 -7.70
C PHE A 203 -27.16 -7.36 -6.54
N GLY A 204 -28.40 -7.32 -6.02
CA GLY A 204 -28.88 -8.17 -4.95
C GLY A 204 -28.04 -8.05 -3.69
N ALA A 205 -27.71 -6.82 -3.26
CA ALA A 205 -26.75 -6.57 -2.18
C ALA A 205 -27.04 -7.41 -0.91
N PRO A 206 -26.01 -7.89 -0.19
CA PRO A 206 -26.19 -8.65 1.04
C PRO A 206 -26.98 -7.88 2.10
N ARG A 207 -27.84 -8.59 2.84
CA ARG A 207 -28.62 -8.04 3.95
C ARG A 207 -27.78 -7.73 5.21
N VAL A 208 -26.51 -8.11 5.21
CA VAL A 208 -25.58 -7.82 6.31
C VAL A 208 -25.30 -6.31 6.36
N PRO A 209 -25.33 -5.66 7.53
CA PRO A 209 -25.01 -4.23 7.65
C PRO A 209 -23.61 -3.91 7.13
N VAL A 210 -23.46 -2.77 6.45
CA VAL A 210 -22.19 -2.38 5.80
C VAL A 210 -21.00 -2.35 6.75
N LYS A 211 -21.21 -1.88 7.99
CA LYS A 211 -20.18 -1.87 9.03
C LYS A 211 -19.61 -3.27 9.35
N ASP A 212 -20.43 -4.31 9.20
CA ASP A 212 -20.05 -5.70 9.51
C ASP A 212 -19.48 -6.41 8.26
N ARG A 213 -19.61 -5.78 7.09
CA ARG A 213 -19.08 -6.27 5.81
C ARG A 213 -17.67 -5.78 5.53
N ILE A 214 -17.24 -4.67 6.12
CA ILE A 214 -15.93 -4.06 5.86
C ILE A 214 -14.96 -4.40 6.99
N LEU A 215 -13.95 -5.21 6.69
CA LEU A 215 -12.93 -5.66 7.63
C LEU A 215 -11.58 -5.05 7.29
N VAL A 216 -10.87 -4.55 8.31
CA VAL A 216 -9.47 -4.08 8.15
C VAL A 216 -8.53 -5.22 8.49
N CYS A 217 -7.83 -5.73 7.48
CA CYS A 217 -6.82 -6.78 7.62
C CYS A 217 -5.48 -6.30 7.02
N PRO A 218 -4.59 -5.70 7.84
CA PRO A 218 -3.29 -5.29 7.37
C PRO A 218 -2.42 -6.50 7.04
N ARG A 219 -1.51 -6.33 6.09
CA ARG A 219 -0.56 -7.38 5.72
C ARG A 219 0.48 -7.57 6.83
N GLY A 220 0.81 -8.83 7.06
CA GLY A 220 1.97 -9.20 7.88
C GLY A 220 3.29 -8.97 7.15
N VAL A 221 4.36 -8.95 7.93
CA VAL A 221 5.74 -8.96 7.44
C VAL A 221 6.46 -10.14 8.09
N ASP A 222 7.38 -10.77 7.37
CA ASP A 222 8.26 -11.78 7.95
C ASP A 222 9.28 -11.10 8.86
N ILE A 223 9.06 -11.23 10.17
CA ILE A 223 9.88 -10.60 11.22
C ILE A 223 11.25 -11.25 11.39
N TRP A 224 11.45 -12.47 10.89
CA TRP A 224 12.75 -13.11 10.84
C TRP A 224 13.52 -12.62 9.61
N GLN A 225 12.79 -12.43 8.50
CA GLN A 225 13.40 -11.89 7.30
C GLN A 225 13.82 -10.42 7.47
N PHE A 226 12.93 -9.59 7.97
CA PHE A 226 13.16 -8.17 8.17
C PHE A 226 13.36 -7.93 9.67
N SER A 227 14.57 -8.16 10.18
CA SER A 227 14.96 -7.94 11.59
C SER A 227 16.05 -6.85 11.67
N PRO A 228 16.07 -5.98 12.70
CA PRO A 228 17.14 -4.99 12.88
C PRO A 228 18.51 -5.65 13.07
N ASP A 229 18.52 -6.84 13.68
CA ASP A 229 19.75 -7.59 13.98
C ASP A 229 20.25 -8.37 12.76
N ARG A 230 19.56 -8.25 11.61
CA ARG A 230 19.95 -8.92 10.38
C ARG A 230 21.05 -8.16 9.67
N GLY A 231 22.13 -8.88 9.39
CA GLY A 231 23.25 -8.40 8.60
C GLY A 231 24.44 -8.02 9.46
N SER A 232 25.59 -8.63 9.17
CA SER A 232 26.88 -8.16 9.65
C SER A 232 27.08 -6.70 9.24
N ASP A 233 27.94 -5.99 9.96
CA ASP A 233 28.31 -4.62 9.58
C ASP A 233 28.92 -4.56 8.17
N GLU A 234 29.44 -5.70 7.68
CA GLU A 234 29.88 -5.91 6.30
C GLU A 234 28.80 -5.58 5.26
N ILE A 235 27.50 -5.82 5.53
CA ILE A 235 26.43 -5.44 4.61
C ILE A 235 26.32 -3.92 4.47
N GLY A 236 26.48 -3.20 5.58
CA GLY A 236 26.51 -1.74 5.58
C GLY A 236 27.72 -1.19 4.83
N ILE A 237 28.89 -1.76 5.09
CA ILE A 237 30.15 -1.43 4.41
C ILE A 237 30.04 -1.68 2.91
N GLU A 238 29.56 -2.86 2.51
CA GLU A 238 29.41 -3.22 1.10
C GLU A 238 28.38 -2.35 0.38
N MET A 239 27.28 -1.99 1.05
CA MET A 239 26.29 -1.07 0.52
C MET A 239 26.90 0.31 0.28
N ARG A 240 27.64 0.87 1.23
CA ARG A 240 28.32 2.17 1.08
C ARG A 240 29.36 2.13 -0.04
N ARG A 241 30.20 1.08 -0.07
CA ARG A 241 31.20 0.87 -1.11
C ARG A 241 30.59 0.80 -2.52
N LYS A 242 29.54 0.00 -2.71
CA LYS A 242 28.85 -0.14 -4.01
C LYS A 242 28.21 1.15 -4.50
N THR A 243 27.81 2.02 -3.59
CA THR A 243 27.06 3.24 -3.89
C THR A 243 27.95 4.49 -3.88
N GLY A 244 29.22 4.36 -3.46
CA GLY A 244 30.14 5.48 -3.30
C GLY A 244 29.73 6.46 -2.20
N ILE A 245 28.92 6.01 -1.24
CA ILE A 245 28.48 6.82 -0.09
C ILE A 245 29.59 6.82 0.97
N SER A 246 29.92 8.01 1.49
CA SER A 246 30.86 8.17 2.61
C SER A 246 30.36 7.50 3.89
N ASP A 247 31.26 7.03 4.75
CA ASP A 247 30.89 6.42 6.04
C ASP A 247 30.16 7.41 6.96
N ASP A 248 30.49 8.70 6.88
CA ASP A 248 29.87 9.77 7.68
C ASP A 248 28.54 10.28 7.13
N ALA A 249 28.15 9.86 5.93
CA ALA A 249 26.90 10.30 5.30
C ALA A 249 25.68 9.61 5.92
N VAL A 250 24.61 10.38 6.12
CA VAL A 250 23.30 9.89 6.56
C VAL A 250 22.64 9.15 5.39
N MET A 251 22.49 7.84 5.54
CA MET A 251 21.98 6.95 4.51
C MET A 251 20.47 6.76 4.65
N MET A 252 19.74 7.29 3.70
CA MET A 252 18.28 7.19 3.61
C MET A 252 17.91 6.10 2.60
N LEU A 253 16.85 5.34 2.87
CA LEU A 253 16.33 4.32 1.97
C LEU A 253 14.88 4.63 1.60
N TYR A 254 14.58 4.63 0.32
CA TYR A 254 13.22 4.45 -0.21
C TYR A 254 13.16 3.08 -0.90
N ALA A 255 12.19 2.27 -0.51
CA ALA A 255 11.99 0.94 -1.08
C ALA A 255 10.53 0.80 -1.58
N GLY A 256 10.34 0.82 -2.90
CA GLY A 256 9.01 0.81 -3.49
C GLY A 256 9.00 1.05 -5.00
N ARG A 257 7.84 0.91 -5.62
CA ARG A 257 7.65 1.23 -7.04
C ARG A 257 7.91 2.72 -7.28
N ILE A 258 8.56 3.05 -8.39
CA ILE A 258 8.82 4.43 -8.81
C ILE A 258 7.70 4.87 -9.74
N SER A 259 6.56 5.28 -9.17
CA SER A 259 5.31 5.49 -9.91
C SER A 259 4.50 6.68 -9.38
N PRO A 260 3.61 7.27 -10.21
CA PRO A 260 2.93 8.53 -9.90
C PRO A 260 2.18 8.52 -8.56
N GLU A 261 1.48 7.42 -8.25
CA GLU A 261 0.70 7.25 -7.02
C GLU A 261 1.57 7.20 -5.75
N LYS A 262 2.89 6.99 -5.89
CA LYS A 262 3.86 7.06 -4.79
C LYS A 262 4.42 8.45 -4.58
N ASN A 263 4.05 9.42 -5.43
CA ASN A 263 4.44 10.82 -5.32
C ASN A 263 5.97 11.00 -5.22
N ILE A 264 6.69 10.34 -6.14
CA ILE A 264 8.16 10.28 -6.16
C ILE A 264 8.83 11.67 -6.16
N GLY A 265 8.17 12.69 -6.72
CA GLY A 265 8.73 14.04 -6.76
C GLY A 265 9.01 14.66 -5.40
N LEU A 266 8.27 14.27 -4.35
CA LEU A 266 8.56 14.74 -3.00
C LEU A 266 9.88 14.18 -2.44
N LEU A 267 10.40 13.06 -2.94
CA LEU A 267 11.76 12.62 -2.59
C LEU A 267 12.80 13.61 -3.10
N VAL A 268 12.60 14.12 -4.32
CA VAL A 268 13.48 15.15 -4.91
C VAL A 268 13.39 16.45 -4.11
N GLU A 269 12.18 16.92 -3.79
CA GLU A 269 11.98 18.13 -2.98
C GLU A 269 12.58 17.99 -1.58
N MET A 270 12.46 16.82 -0.96
CA MET A 270 13.12 16.51 0.31
C MET A 270 14.64 16.63 0.17
N MET A 271 15.24 16.01 -0.85
CA MET A 271 16.68 16.05 -1.05
C MET A 271 17.20 17.44 -1.39
N LYS A 272 16.44 18.27 -2.12
CA LYS A 272 16.79 19.69 -2.35
C LYS A 272 16.93 20.46 -1.04
N LEU A 273 16.04 20.23 -0.09
CA LEU A 273 16.08 20.92 1.20
C LEU A 273 17.23 20.43 2.08
N LEU A 274 17.45 19.11 2.09
CA LEU A 274 18.56 18.48 2.82
C LEU A 274 19.92 18.85 2.22
N ALA A 275 19.99 19.15 0.92
CA ALA A 275 21.23 19.55 0.27
C ALA A 275 21.81 20.89 0.78
N VAL A 276 20.99 21.72 1.44
CA VAL A 276 21.40 23.01 2.01
C VAL A 276 21.87 22.88 3.46
N ASP A 277 21.76 21.70 4.08
CA ASP A 277 22.30 21.44 5.42
C ASP A 277 23.84 21.37 5.35
N PRO A 278 24.58 22.29 6.00
CA PRO A 278 26.03 22.27 6.00
C PRO A 278 26.63 21.20 6.93
N ASP A 279 25.86 20.70 7.89
CA ASP A 279 26.37 19.87 8.97
C ASP A 279 26.31 18.37 8.64
N HIS A 280 25.49 17.97 7.66
CA HIS A 280 25.26 16.56 7.33
C HIS A 280 25.19 16.31 5.82
N ASP A 281 25.85 15.24 5.35
CA ASP A 281 25.69 14.74 3.99
C ASP A 281 24.58 13.68 3.94
N TYR A 282 23.44 14.01 3.32
CA TYR A 282 22.34 13.07 3.13
C TYR A 282 22.40 12.40 1.77
N ARG A 283 22.28 11.08 1.75
CA ARG A 283 22.24 10.25 0.53
C ARG A 283 21.01 9.37 0.52
N LEU A 284 20.25 9.40 -0.57
CA LEU A 284 19.02 8.62 -0.73
C LEU A 284 19.25 7.45 -1.68
N LEU A 285 19.17 6.24 -1.15
CA LEU A 285 19.10 5.01 -1.90
C LEU A 285 17.66 4.72 -2.30
N VAL A 286 17.43 4.48 -3.59
CA VAL A 286 16.11 4.19 -4.15
C VAL A 286 16.11 2.76 -4.67
N ALA A 287 15.55 1.84 -3.89
CA ALA A 287 15.38 0.43 -4.23
C ALA A 287 14.00 0.20 -4.87
N GLY A 288 13.98 0.00 -6.18
CA GLY A 288 12.79 -0.26 -6.97
C GLY A 288 12.92 0.26 -8.39
N ALA A 289 11.92 -0.06 -9.21
CA ALA A 289 11.82 0.41 -10.58
C ALA A 289 10.37 0.75 -10.91
N GLY A 290 10.16 1.63 -11.87
CA GLY A 290 8.82 2.02 -12.28
C GLY A 290 8.78 2.98 -13.45
N PRO A 291 7.57 3.35 -13.90
CA PRO A 291 7.38 4.24 -15.04
C PRO A 291 8.03 5.63 -14.86
N GLN A 292 8.35 6.04 -13.62
CA GLN A 292 9.02 7.31 -13.33
C GLN A 292 10.52 7.16 -13.01
N SER A 293 11.15 5.99 -13.26
CA SER A 293 12.59 5.80 -13.02
C SER A 293 13.47 6.77 -13.80
N GLU A 294 13.19 6.96 -15.10
CA GLU A 294 13.94 7.90 -15.94
C GLU A 294 13.71 9.35 -15.51
N TRP A 295 12.45 9.71 -15.23
CA TRP A 295 12.11 11.03 -14.72
C TRP A 295 12.86 11.34 -13.41
N LEU A 296 12.88 10.39 -12.46
CA LEU A 296 13.60 10.54 -11.20
C LEU A 296 15.10 10.74 -11.42
N GLN A 297 15.70 10.02 -12.39
CA GLN A 297 17.11 10.19 -12.74
C GLN A 297 17.38 11.62 -13.23
N GLN A 298 16.59 12.11 -14.19
CA GLN A 298 16.73 13.46 -14.72
C GLN A 298 16.55 14.53 -13.64
N GLN A 299 15.60 14.36 -12.72
CA GLN A 299 15.43 15.29 -11.60
C GLN A 299 16.59 15.23 -10.62
N SER A 300 17.12 14.03 -10.34
CA SER A 300 18.29 13.84 -9.49
C SER A 300 19.50 14.58 -10.05
N ASP A 301 19.81 14.34 -11.33
CA ASP A 301 20.99 14.92 -11.99
C ASP A 301 20.88 16.45 -12.05
N LYS A 302 19.67 16.97 -12.26
CA LYS A 302 19.40 18.42 -12.34
C LYS A 302 19.52 19.14 -10.99
N TYR A 303 19.00 18.55 -9.91
CA TYR A 303 18.79 19.28 -8.65
C TYR A 303 19.64 18.81 -7.47
N CYS A 304 20.10 17.56 -7.50
CA CYS A 304 20.84 16.95 -6.40
C CYS A 304 21.79 15.86 -6.93
N PRO A 305 22.75 16.22 -7.82
CA PRO A 305 23.61 15.26 -8.50
C PRO A 305 24.40 14.42 -7.48
N GLY A 306 24.41 13.09 -7.69
CA GLY A 306 25.09 12.13 -6.83
C GLY A 306 24.45 11.91 -5.44
N ARG A 307 23.33 12.57 -5.11
CA ARG A 307 22.66 12.41 -3.81
C ARG A 307 21.51 11.41 -3.83
N ILE A 308 20.87 11.18 -4.98
CA ILE A 308 19.85 10.14 -5.15
C ILE A 308 20.45 9.03 -6.03
N ILE A 309 20.49 7.80 -5.50
CA ILE A 309 21.13 6.65 -6.12
C ILE A 309 20.07 5.58 -6.37
N GLN A 310 19.73 5.37 -7.64
CA GLN A 310 18.78 4.32 -8.04
C GLN A 310 19.49 2.96 -8.09
N LEU A 311 19.01 2.03 -7.26
CA LEU A 311 19.57 0.68 -7.14
C LEU A 311 18.85 -0.32 -8.05
N GLY A 312 17.75 0.08 -8.68
CA GLY A 312 16.89 -0.83 -9.43
C GLY A 312 16.21 -1.87 -8.54
N HIS A 313 15.90 -3.03 -9.09
CA HIS A 313 15.29 -4.11 -8.34
C HIS A 313 16.34 -4.83 -7.49
N LEU A 314 16.06 -4.96 -6.18
CA LEU A 314 16.89 -5.74 -5.26
C LEU A 314 16.15 -6.99 -4.82
N ASP A 315 16.87 -8.10 -4.75
CA ASP A 315 16.37 -9.34 -4.17
C ASP A 315 15.99 -9.14 -2.70
N LYS A 316 15.01 -9.89 -2.21
CA LYS A 316 14.48 -9.74 -0.84
C LYS A 316 15.56 -9.90 0.24
N SER A 317 16.51 -10.80 0.04
CA SER A 317 17.63 -11.02 0.98
C SER A 317 18.51 -9.78 1.08
N VAL A 318 18.91 -9.20 -0.05
CA VAL A 318 19.72 -7.97 -0.11
C VAL A 318 18.93 -6.79 0.46
N LEU A 319 17.69 -6.60 0.01
CA LEU A 319 16.82 -5.52 0.46
C LEU A 319 16.59 -5.55 1.98
N SER A 320 16.46 -6.74 2.58
CA SER A 320 16.31 -6.86 4.03
C SER A 320 17.53 -6.36 4.81
N GLY A 321 18.74 -6.56 4.29
CA GLY A 321 19.97 -5.99 4.87
C GLY A 321 20.03 -4.47 4.70
N TYR A 322 19.54 -3.96 3.57
CA TYR A 322 19.46 -2.51 3.32
C TYR A 322 18.51 -1.84 4.30
N TYR A 323 17.35 -2.45 4.58
CA TYR A 323 16.45 -1.99 5.64
C TYR A 323 17.10 -1.95 7.02
N ALA A 324 17.91 -2.97 7.37
CA ALA A 324 18.54 -3.07 8.68
C ALA A 324 19.66 -2.03 8.89
N LYS A 325 20.37 -1.64 7.82
CA LYS A 325 21.55 -0.75 7.90
C LYS A 325 21.29 0.69 7.47
N ALA A 326 20.12 1.01 6.89
CA ALA A 326 19.76 2.39 6.59
C ALA A 326 19.47 3.19 7.88
N ASP A 327 19.97 4.42 7.94
CA ASP A 327 19.75 5.32 9.08
C ASP A 327 18.29 5.78 9.15
N ILE A 328 17.71 6.01 7.98
CA ILE A 328 16.38 6.57 7.81
C ILE A 328 15.64 5.83 6.70
N LEU A 329 14.41 5.42 7.00
CA LEU A 329 13.52 4.81 6.03
C LEU A 329 12.38 5.75 5.61
N CYS A 330 12.21 5.92 4.30
CA CYS A 330 11.19 6.77 3.66
C CYS A 330 10.06 5.91 3.08
N ILE A 331 8.90 5.83 3.74
CA ILE A 331 7.78 4.93 3.36
C ILE A 331 6.51 5.64 2.88
N ARG A 332 6.28 6.89 3.30
CA ARG A 332 5.03 7.61 3.01
C ARG A 332 5.40 8.95 2.43
N ILE A 333 4.82 9.34 1.29
CA ILE A 333 5.17 10.58 0.62
C ILE A 333 3.88 11.40 0.40
N ARG A 334 3.56 12.30 1.35
CA ARG A 334 2.41 13.22 1.29
C ARG A 334 2.86 14.67 1.45
N VAL A 335 2.13 15.62 0.87
CA VAL A 335 2.51 17.04 0.81
C VAL A 335 2.14 17.77 2.11
N SER A 336 3.12 18.45 2.74
CA SER A 336 2.87 19.63 3.60
C SER A 336 4.14 20.51 3.69
N LEU A 337 4.03 21.77 3.26
CA LEU A 337 5.13 22.76 3.27
C LEU A 337 5.62 23.10 4.69
N LEU A 338 4.73 23.02 5.68
CA LEU A 338 5.02 23.34 7.08
C LEU A 338 5.97 22.32 7.74
N ALA A 339 5.97 21.07 7.27
CA ALA A 339 6.74 20.00 7.88
C ALA A 339 8.12 19.80 7.22
N LEU A 340 8.32 20.30 5.99
CA LEU A 340 9.61 20.41 5.33
C LEU A 340 10.57 21.40 6.05
N HIS A 341 10.04 22.49 6.62
CA HIS A 341 10.81 23.41 7.47
C HIS A 341 11.28 22.78 8.80
N ARG A 342 10.66 21.69 9.26
CA ARG A 342 10.97 21.03 10.55
C ARG A 342 12.05 19.97 10.43
N LEU A 343 12.23 19.36 9.26
CA LEU A 343 13.37 18.49 8.94
C LEU A 343 14.71 19.21 9.15
N ARG A 344 14.78 20.49 8.76
CA ARG A 344 15.94 21.38 9.00
C ARG A 344 16.32 21.59 10.48
N ARG A 345 15.43 21.29 11.42
CA ARG A 345 15.67 21.41 12.87
C ARG A 345 15.65 20.05 13.57
N TRP A 346 15.82 18.96 12.82
CA TRP A 346 15.75 17.64 13.42
C TRP A 346 16.94 17.43 14.35
N HIS A 347 16.66 17.45 15.65
CA HIS A 347 17.59 17.13 16.72
C HIS A 347 17.15 15.79 17.34
N PRO A 348 18.06 14.88 17.72
CA PRO A 348 17.73 13.54 18.25
C PRO A 348 16.82 13.52 19.51
N ALA A 349 16.47 14.67 20.09
CA ALA A 349 15.59 14.82 21.25
C ALA A 349 14.13 15.23 20.93
N CYS A 350 13.79 15.56 19.67
CA CYS A 350 12.44 16.03 19.31
C CYS A 350 11.42 14.86 19.22
N ARG A 351 10.84 14.49 20.38
CA ARG A 351 10.00 13.27 20.57
C ARG A 351 8.49 13.41 20.26
N ARG A 352 7.96 14.56 19.79
CA ARG A 352 6.51 14.71 19.53
C ARG A 352 6.20 15.68 18.40
N SER A 353 5.62 15.21 17.28
CA SER A 353 4.79 16.04 16.38
C SER A 353 3.92 15.17 15.45
N PRO A 354 2.61 15.40 15.30
CA PRO A 354 1.69 14.44 14.65
C PRO A 354 1.63 14.47 13.10
N GLN A 355 2.32 15.37 12.40
CA GLN A 355 2.13 15.55 10.95
C GLN A 355 3.45 15.90 10.25
N MET A 356 4.19 14.89 9.81
CA MET A 356 5.29 15.02 8.85
C MET A 356 4.82 14.59 7.43
N PRO A 357 5.39 15.18 6.35
CA PRO A 357 4.96 14.91 4.99
C PRO A 357 5.50 13.56 4.50
N VAL A 358 6.72 13.23 4.93
CA VAL A 358 7.32 11.92 4.84
C VAL A 358 7.36 11.30 6.23
N GLU A 359 6.86 10.07 6.35
CA GLU A 359 7.06 9.31 7.59
C GLU A 359 8.45 8.73 7.60
N PHE A 360 9.27 9.24 8.53
CA PHE A 360 10.60 8.73 8.81
C PHE A 360 10.52 7.74 9.95
N TYR A 361 11.09 6.58 9.74
CA TYR A 361 11.31 5.59 10.79
C TYR A 361 12.82 5.47 11.01
N ARG A 362 13.24 5.62 12.27
CA ARG A 362 14.60 5.31 12.68
C ARG A 362 14.66 3.84 13.05
N MET A 363 15.52 3.09 12.38
CA MET A 363 15.80 1.70 12.74
C MET A 363 16.93 1.71 13.78
N ARG A 364 16.64 1.37 15.05
CA ARG A 364 17.69 1.10 16.05
C ARG A 364 17.40 -0.23 16.74
N PRO A 365 18.42 -1.08 16.99
CA PRO A 365 18.31 -2.15 17.96
C PRO A 365 18.08 -1.50 19.34
N THR A 366 17.03 -1.91 20.04
CA THR A 366 16.84 -1.52 21.44
C THR A 366 17.53 -2.56 22.31
N THR A 367 18.77 -2.31 22.70
CA THR A 367 19.40 -3.01 23.82
C THR A 367 19.08 -2.25 25.10
N THR A 368 18.04 -2.67 25.81
CA THR A 368 17.91 -2.37 27.25
C THR A 368 18.76 -3.38 28.02
N PRO A 369 19.74 -2.95 28.84
CA PRO A 369 20.46 -3.85 29.73
C PRO A 369 19.52 -4.30 30.87
N GLY A 370 19.40 -5.63 31.03
CA GLY A 370 18.59 -6.25 32.08
C GLY A 370 17.18 -6.61 31.60
N TRP A 371 16.73 -7.81 31.97
CA TRP A 371 15.54 -8.56 31.51
C TRP A 371 15.86 -9.63 30.46
N SER A 372 16.36 -10.75 30.99
CA SER A 372 16.39 -12.06 30.35
C SER A 372 15.00 -12.48 29.84
N ASN A 373 14.96 -13.01 28.60
CA ASN A 373 13.84 -13.71 27.99
C ASN A 373 12.52 -12.93 27.85
N ARG A 374 12.38 -12.14 26.76
CA ARG A 374 11.17 -12.12 25.90
C ARG A 374 11.37 -11.24 24.65
N ARG A 375 11.27 -11.88 23.46
CA ARG A 375 10.92 -11.36 22.12
C ARG A 375 11.14 -9.85 21.87
N ALA A 376 12.19 -9.51 21.13
CA ALA A 376 12.30 -8.22 20.44
C ALA A 376 11.11 -8.06 19.47
N LYS A 377 10.21 -7.12 19.75
CA LYS A 377 9.15 -6.73 18.82
C LYS A 377 9.68 -5.62 17.93
N LEU A 378 9.66 -5.84 16.62
CA LEU A 378 9.62 -4.75 15.65
C LEU A 378 8.28 -4.05 15.76
N LEU A 379 8.22 -3.02 16.60
CA LEU A 379 7.21 -1.99 16.49
C LEU A 379 7.89 -0.76 15.89
N PRO A 380 7.44 -0.22 14.75
CA PRO A 380 7.71 1.17 14.46
C PRO A 380 7.13 1.99 15.61
N GLU A 381 7.97 2.65 16.42
CA GLU A 381 7.47 3.52 17.48
C GLU A 381 6.72 4.71 16.85
N ARG A 382 5.39 4.59 16.77
CA ARG A 382 4.48 5.74 16.82
C ARG A 382 4.05 5.91 18.26
N PHE A 383 4.48 6.97 18.94
CA PHE A 383 4.03 7.27 20.29
C PHE A 383 2.53 7.58 20.32
N ALA A 384 1.72 6.67 20.87
CA ALA A 384 0.37 6.95 21.34
C ALA A 384 0.14 6.21 22.67
N LYS A 385 -0.02 6.95 23.77
CA LYS A 385 -0.61 6.44 25.02
C LYS A 385 -2.04 6.96 25.15
N SER A 386 -2.94 6.08 25.54
CA SER A 386 -4.34 6.32 25.88
C SER A 386 -4.51 7.31 27.04
N LEU A 387 -5.60 8.08 26.96
CA LEU A 387 -6.05 9.21 27.79
C LEU A 387 -6.35 8.85 29.27
N PRO A 388 -6.59 9.88 30.11
CA PRO A 388 -7.83 9.91 30.86
C PRO A 388 -8.67 11.15 30.54
N THR A 389 -9.97 10.92 30.47
CA THR A 389 -11.07 11.86 30.30
C THR A 389 -11.06 12.97 31.35
N ARG A 390 -10.95 14.24 30.93
CA ARG A 390 -11.51 15.39 31.65
C ARG A 390 -12.01 16.46 30.68
N ASN A 391 -13.27 16.81 30.89
CA ASN A 391 -14.12 17.86 30.29
C ASN A 391 -13.38 19.00 29.57
N PHE A 392 -13.64 19.17 28.27
CA PHE A 392 -13.59 20.49 27.63
C PHE A 392 -14.73 20.63 26.61
N VAL A 393 -15.56 21.64 26.88
CA VAL A 393 -16.69 22.13 26.08
C VAL A 393 -16.14 22.78 24.79
N PRO A 394 -16.81 22.64 23.62
CA PRO A 394 -16.32 23.25 22.38
C PRO A 394 -16.61 24.76 22.38
N VAL A 395 -15.57 25.58 22.16
CA VAL A 395 -15.74 26.99 21.80
C VAL A 395 -15.54 27.14 20.29
N ARG A 396 -16.51 27.78 19.64
CA ARG A 396 -16.58 28.07 18.20
C ARG A 396 -15.51 29.09 17.75
N PRO A 397 -15.18 29.15 16.44
CA PRO A 397 -14.09 29.98 15.90
C PRO A 397 -14.55 31.41 15.57
N SER A 398 -13.66 32.38 15.77
CA SER A 398 -13.82 33.76 15.27
C SER A 398 -12.47 34.39 14.91
N LEU A 399 -12.30 34.63 13.59
CA LEU A 399 -11.72 35.80 12.91
C LEU A 399 -10.68 36.69 13.63
N LEU A 400 -9.53 36.94 12.99
CA LEU A 400 -9.12 38.22 12.36
C LEU A 400 -7.57 38.36 12.23
N PHE A 401 -7.14 38.65 10.99
CA PHE A 401 -6.07 39.57 10.52
C PHE A 401 -4.59 39.49 10.99
N ALA A 402 -3.71 39.67 9.99
CA ALA A 402 -2.24 39.83 10.01
C ALA A 402 -1.83 41.29 10.37
N PRO A 403 -0.61 41.80 10.04
CA PRO A 403 0.79 41.37 10.27
C PRO A 403 1.63 42.47 10.99
N HIS A 404 2.81 42.17 11.56
CA HIS A 404 4.08 42.94 11.39
C HIS A 404 5.24 42.52 12.31
N LEU A 405 6.43 42.75 11.74
CA LEU A 405 7.80 42.86 12.29
C LEU A 405 7.96 43.09 13.80
N LEU A 406 8.98 42.44 14.40
CA LEU A 406 9.99 43.17 15.18
C LEU A 406 11.29 42.36 15.34
N THR A 407 12.37 43.04 15.01
CA THR A 407 13.79 42.68 15.06
C THR A 407 14.39 42.94 16.46
N LEU A 408 15.46 42.21 16.79
CA LEU A 408 16.54 42.50 17.75
C LEU A 408 16.21 42.56 19.26
N VAL A 409 16.92 41.75 20.07
CA VAL A 409 17.96 42.22 21.02
C VAL A 409 18.90 41.05 21.35
N LYS A 410 20.21 41.30 21.22
CA LYS A 410 21.33 40.45 21.65
C LYS A 410 21.85 40.99 23.01
N ARG A 411 21.93 40.08 24.01
CA ARG A 411 22.94 39.97 25.11
C ARG A 411 23.01 41.10 26.19
N PRO A 412 23.47 40.80 27.42
CA PRO A 412 24.88 40.51 27.75
C PRO A 412 25.14 39.23 28.56
N ARG A 413 26.41 38.81 28.49
CA ARG A 413 27.06 37.79 29.33
C ARG A 413 27.22 38.32 30.77
N THR A 414 27.15 37.40 31.71
CA THR A 414 27.63 37.54 33.09
C THR A 414 29.14 37.80 33.15
N ILE A 415 29.48 38.83 33.94
CA ILE A 415 30.77 39.24 34.53
C ILE A 415 31.89 39.61 33.55
#